data_AF-A0A3S8S096-F1
#
_entry.id   AF-A0A3S8S096-F1
#
_cell.length_a   1.000
_cell.length_b   1.000
_cell.length_c   1.000
_cell.angle_alpha   90.00
_cell.angle_beta   90.00
_cell.angle_gamma   90.00
#
_symmetry.space_group_name_H-M   'P 1'
#
loop_
_entity.id
_entity.type
_entity.pdbx_description
1 polymer ?
#
loop_
_entity_poly.entity_id
_entity_poly.type
_entity_poly.pdbx_seq_one_letter_code
_entity_poly.pdbx_strand_id
1 'polypeptide(L)'
;MVKYKYSLDYKEKYDEVILDFSEEESLEFAYMISDPLGSDIPWRFKDLKIDIDNYINLLRGNIPEFRHGGNASSVISYRDYTIIEDPFYDEDEDEIEPICKLETVEFVKIILVWAYENYKYKGERGVVSREEAEMVMNWMEQKMIEVKSIENNELS
;
A
#
# COMPACT_ATOMS: atom_id res chain seq x y z
N MET A 1 5.64 0.92 -12.45
CA MET A 1 6.70 1.23 -11.49
C MET A 1 6.09 2.28 -10.58
N VAL A 2 6.35 2.23 -9.28
CA VAL A 2 5.88 3.25 -8.35
C VAL A 2 6.61 4.56 -8.68
N LYS A 3 5.87 5.68 -8.65
CA LYS A 3 6.36 7.04 -8.92
C LYS A 3 7.31 7.56 -7.85
N TYR A 4 7.00 7.23 -6.59
CA TYR A 4 7.68 7.70 -5.40
C TYR A 4 8.94 6.90 -5.07
N LYS A 5 9.96 7.59 -4.57
CA LYS A 5 11.21 7.04 -4.09
C LYS A 5 10.98 6.32 -2.76
N TYR A 6 11.47 5.09 -2.66
CA TYR A 6 11.47 4.33 -1.42
C TYR A 6 12.72 3.45 -1.33
N SER A 7 13.04 3.02 -0.12
CA SER A 7 14.04 1.97 0.12
C SER A 7 13.38 0.71 0.71
N LEU A 8 14.06 -0.43 0.58
CA LEU A 8 13.63 -1.69 1.19
C LEU A 8 14.38 -1.91 2.50
N ASP A 9 13.65 -2.00 3.59
CA ASP A 9 14.18 -2.26 4.92
C ASP A 9 13.73 -3.66 5.40
N TYR A 10 14.67 -4.60 5.42
CA TYR A 10 14.42 -6.00 5.78
C TYR A 10 14.51 -6.20 7.29
N LYS A 11 13.39 -6.56 7.91
CA LYS A 11 13.28 -6.80 9.35
C LYS A 11 13.37 -8.29 9.66
N GLU A 12 14.59 -8.81 9.76
CA GLU A 12 14.85 -10.23 10.01
C GLU A 12 14.11 -10.80 11.23
N LYS A 13 13.94 -9.99 12.30
CA LYS A 13 13.26 -10.41 13.53
C LYS A 13 11.77 -10.69 13.32
N TYR A 14 11.15 -10.04 12.34
CA TYR A 14 9.71 -10.11 12.06
C TYR A 14 9.43 -10.85 10.75
N ASP A 15 10.48 -11.27 10.03
CA ASP A 15 10.40 -11.83 8.67
C ASP A 15 9.53 -10.96 7.75
N GLU A 16 9.79 -9.65 7.74
CA GLU A 16 9.01 -8.64 7.03
C GLU A 16 9.91 -7.66 6.27
N VAL A 17 9.33 -7.05 5.24
CA VAL A 17 9.96 -5.98 4.45
C VAL A 17 9.12 -4.72 4.60
N ILE A 18 9.78 -3.63 4.97
CA ILE A 18 9.18 -2.30 5.04
C ILE A 18 9.59 -1.53 3.78
N LEU A 19 8.62 -0.89 3.15
CA LEU A 19 8.89 0.15 2.15
C LEU A 19 9.06 1.47 2.90
N ASP A 20 10.28 1.99 2.97
CA ASP A 20 10.59 3.23 3.68
C ASP A 20 10.59 4.42 2.71
N PHE A 21 9.69 5.37 2.97
CA PHE A 21 9.48 6.59 2.18
C PHE A 21 10.08 7.84 2.84
N SER A 22 10.94 7.71 3.86
CA SER A 22 11.56 8.83 4.58
C SER A 22 12.41 9.77 3.71
N GLU A 23 12.92 9.28 2.56
CA GLU A 23 13.69 10.07 1.60
C GLU A 23 12.85 10.64 0.44
N GLU A 24 11.52 10.49 0.46
CA GLU A 24 10.62 11.05 -0.55
C GLU A 24 10.22 12.48 -0.17
N GLU A 25 10.69 13.46 -0.95
CA GLU A 25 10.50 14.88 -0.67
C GLU A 25 9.36 15.52 -1.48
N SER A 26 8.80 14.83 -2.48
CA SER A 26 7.73 15.37 -3.33
C SER A 26 6.33 15.24 -2.73
N LEU A 27 6.19 14.47 -1.65
CA LEU A 27 4.95 14.32 -0.88
C LEU A 27 5.16 14.82 0.55
N GLU A 28 4.23 15.64 1.03
CA GLU A 28 4.17 16.00 2.43
C GLU A 28 3.87 14.76 3.27
N PHE A 29 4.60 14.59 4.38
CA PHE A 29 4.48 13.44 5.28
C PHE A 29 4.59 12.07 4.59
N ALA A 30 5.40 11.95 3.53
CA ALA A 30 5.54 10.72 2.73
C ALA A 30 5.86 9.46 3.57
N TYR A 31 6.56 9.61 4.70
CA TYR A 31 6.85 8.51 5.63
C TYR A 31 5.58 7.78 6.11
N MET A 32 4.43 8.46 6.16
CA MET A 32 3.15 7.87 6.58
C MET A 32 2.65 6.78 5.62
N ILE A 33 3.17 6.70 4.39
CA ILE A 33 2.84 5.62 3.46
C ILE A 33 3.27 4.26 4.04
N SER A 34 4.34 4.22 4.84
CA SER A 34 4.85 2.99 5.46
C SER A 34 3.92 2.43 6.54
N ASP A 35 3.16 3.29 7.22
CA ASP A 35 2.31 2.91 8.37
C ASP A 35 1.18 1.94 8.00
N PRO A 36 0.33 2.24 6.99
CA PRO A 36 -0.72 1.30 6.62
C PRO A 36 -0.15 -0.02 6.13
N LEU A 37 1.00 -0.03 5.45
CA LEU A 37 1.64 -1.27 4.98
C LEU A 37 2.08 -2.16 6.14
N GLY A 38 2.54 -1.58 7.25
CA GLY A 38 3.05 -2.33 8.41
C GLY A 38 1.98 -2.75 9.42
N SER A 39 0.85 -2.04 9.50
CA SER A 39 -0.08 -2.17 10.63
C SER A 39 -1.54 -2.36 10.24
N ASP A 40 -1.95 -1.78 9.11
CA ASP A 40 -3.36 -1.72 8.74
C ASP A 40 -3.68 -2.74 7.64
N ILE A 41 -2.88 -2.81 6.59
CA ILE A 41 -3.06 -3.70 5.44
C ILE A 41 -2.77 -5.15 5.85
N PRO A 42 -3.71 -6.07 5.62
CA PRO A 42 -3.56 -7.44 6.06
C PRO A 42 -2.46 -8.16 5.29
N TRP A 43 -1.57 -8.81 6.04
CA TRP A 43 -0.54 -9.70 5.48
C TRP A 43 -1.15 -10.94 4.78
N ARG A 44 -2.25 -11.48 5.30
CA ARG A 44 -2.82 -12.75 4.79
C ARG A 44 -3.38 -12.57 3.40
N PHE A 45 -2.90 -13.36 2.44
CA PHE A 45 -3.31 -13.28 1.04
C PHE A 45 -4.83 -13.21 0.81
N LYS A 46 -5.61 -14.03 1.53
CA LYS A 46 -7.08 -14.04 1.38
C LYS A 46 -7.74 -12.69 1.70
N ASP A 47 -7.18 -11.97 2.66
CA ASP A 47 -7.73 -10.71 3.18
C ASP A 47 -7.17 -9.57 2.31
N LEU A 48 -5.85 -9.59 2.02
CA LEU A 48 -5.20 -8.67 1.09
C LEU A 48 -5.87 -8.64 -0.29
N LYS A 49 -6.27 -9.82 -0.78
CA LYS A 49 -6.98 -9.93 -2.06
C LYS A 49 -8.28 -9.14 -2.07
N ILE A 50 -9.03 -9.15 -0.96
CA ILE A 50 -10.28 -8.41 -0.83
C ILE A 50 -10.00 -6.91 -0.93
N ASP A 51 -8.98 -6.42 -0.24
CA ASP A 51 -8.62 -4.99 -0.27
C ASP A 51 -8.16 -4.54 -1.66
N ILE A 52 -7.29 -5.31 -2.31
CA ILE A 52 -6.86 -5.03 -3.68
C ILE A 52 -8.05 -5.03 -4.66
N ASP A 53 -8.98 -5.97 -4.53
CA ASP A 53 -10.18 -6.01 -5.38
C ASP A 53 -11.11 -4.79 -5.10
N ASN A 54 -11.20 -4.32 -3.86
CA ASN A 54 -11.92 -3.08 -3.53
C ASN A 54 -11.25 -1.84 -4.13
N TYR A 55 -9.92 -1.72 -4.02
CA TYR A 55 -9.15 -0.66 -4.66
C TYR A 55 -9.32 -0.65 -6.17
N ILE A 56 -9.32 -1.82 -6.82
CA ILE A 56 -9.55 -1.92 -8.27
C ILE A 56 -10.97 -1.50 -8.64
N ASN A 57 -11.97 -1.86 -7.83
CA ASN A 57 -13.34 -1.38 -8.03
C ASN A 57 -13.45 0.14 -7.88
N LEU A 58 -12.72 0.73 -6.93
CA LEU A 58 -12.63 2.18 -6.75
C LEU A 58 -12.01 2.86 -7.97
N LEU A 59 -10.86 2.36 -8.45
CA LEU A 59 -10.17 2.89 -9.63
C LEU A 59 -11.03 2.80 -10.91
N ARG A 60 -11.90 1.78 -11.00
CA ARG A 60 -12.89 1.65 -12.10
C ARG A 60 -14.09 2.58 -11.97
N GLY A 61 -14.24 3.28 -10.85
CA GLY A 61 -15.41 4.10 -10.54
C GLY A 61 -16.66 3.28 -10.16
N ASN A 62 -16.50 2.01 -9.77
CA ASN A 62 -17.62 1.17 -9.34
C ASN A 62 -18.08 1.49 -7.91
N ILE A 63 -17.18 2.04 -7.09
CA ILE A 63 -17.48 2.55 -5.75
C ILE A 63 -16.91 3.97 -5.62
N PRO A 64 -17.52 4.85 -4.82
CA PRO A 64 -17.10 6.25 -4.72
C PRO A 64 -15.91 6.45 -3.78
N GLU A 65 -15.77 5.59 -2.78
CA GLU A 65 -14.81 5.71 -1.69
C GLU A 65 -14.51 4.32 -1.12
N PHE A 66 -13.28 4.11 -0.66
CA PHE A 66 -12.89 2.95 0.13
C PHE A 66 -12.10 3.42 1.35
N ARG A 67 -12.54 3.02 2.54
CA ARG A 67 -11.88 3.33 3.82
C ARG A 67 -11.19 2.10 4.37
N HIS A 68 -9.98 2.29 4.87
CA HIS A 68 -9.17 1.28 5.51
C HIS A 68 -8.42 1.88 6.69
N GLY A 69 -7.76 1.05 7.50
CA GLY A 69 -7.00 1.50 8.65
C GLY A 69 -7.70 1.30 9.98
N GLY A 70 -7.26 2.07 10.98
CA GLY A 70 -7.79 2.07 12.34
C GLY A 70 -6.84 1.53 13.41
N ASN A 71 -5.66 1.04 13.03
CA ASN A 71 -4.61 0.68 13.99
C ASN A 71 -3.54 1.77 14.10
N ALA A 72 -2.88 2.08 12.98
CA ALA A 72 -1.81 3.09 12.94
C ALA A 72 -2.17 4.30 12.09
N SER A 73 -3.01 4.11 11.06
CA SER A 73 -3.41 5.17 10.15
C SER A 73 -4.90 5.11 9.84
N SER A 74 -5.49 6.25 9.46
CA SER A 74 -6.77 6.34 8.76
C SER A 74 -6.49 6.50 7.27
N VAL A 75 -6.95 5.54 6.45
CA VAL A 75 -6.75 5.58 5.00
C VAL A 75 -8.09 5.79 4.30
N ILE A 76 -8.23 6.93 3.64
CA ILE A 76 -9.44 7.30 2.90
C ILE A 76 -9.07 7.42 1.43
N SER A 77 -9.61 6.53 0.61
CA SER A 77 -9.31 6.51 -0.82
C SER A 77 -10.52 6.87 -1.66
N TYR A 78 -10.33 7.82 -2.55
CA TYR A 78 -11.21 8.14 -3.67
C TYR A 78 -10.60 7.59 -4.95
N ARG A 79 -11.27 7.75 -6.09
CA ARG A 79 -10.72 7.29 -7.37
C ARG A 79 -9.36 7.92 -7.68
N ASP A 80 -9.24 9.23 -7.53
CA ASP A 80 -8.08 9.98 -8.02
C ASP A 80 -6.99 10.15 -6.95
N TYR A 81 -7.37 10.12 -5.67
CA TYR A 81 -6.44 10.35 -4.57
C TYR A 81 -6.77 9.53 -3.32
N THR A 82 -5.73 9.18 -2.58
CA THR A 82 -5.75 8.59 -1.25
C THR A 82 -5.21 9.62 -0.26
N ILE A 83 -5.85 9.67 0.91
CA ILE A 83 -5.41 10.42 2.08
C ILE A 83 -5.03 9.41 3.17
N ILE A 84 -3.88 9.62 3.80
CA ILE A 84 -3.42 8.89 4.98
C ILE A 84 -3.30 9.92 6.11
N GLU A 85 -4.02 9.69 7.19
CA GLU A 85 -4.12 10.58 8.35
C GLU A 85 -3.66 9.84 9.60
N ASP A 86 -3.06 10.57 10.55
CA ASP A 86 -2.82 10.05 11.89
C ASP A 86 -4.14 10.11 12.70
N PRO A 87 -4.71 8.96 13.11
CA PRO A 87 -5.96 8.95 13.86
C PRO A 87 -5.80 9.49 15.29
N PHE A 88 -4.58 9.77 15.75
CA PHE A 88 -4.26 10.25 17.09
C PHE A 88 -3.85 11.73 17.14
N TYR A 89 -3.89 12.46 16.02
CA TYR A 89 -3.63 13.89 16.00
C TYR A 89 -4.53 14.66 16.98
N ASP A 90 -3.92 15.52 17.78
CA ASP A 90 -4.62 16.39 18.73
C ASP A 90 -4.32 17.86 18.40
N GLU A 91 -5.35 18.59 17.93
CA GLU A 91 -5.22 20.00 17.55
C GLU A 91 -4.81 20.94 18.70
N ASP A 92 -4.98 20.51 19.96
CA ASP A 92 -4.55 21.26 21.14
C ASP A 92 -3.08 21.00 21.51
N GLU A 93 -2.51 19.86 21.10
CA GLU A 93 -1.14 19.44 21.45
C GLU A 93 -0.15 19.52 20.26
N ASP A 94 -0.63 19.34 19.03
CA ASP A 94 0.18 19.22 17.81
C ASP A 94 0.14 20.49 16.96
N GLU A 95 1.30 20.91 16.43
CA GLU A 95 1.41 22.14 15.63
C GLU A 95 0.86 21.99 14.20
N ILE A 96 0.89 20.77 13.64
CA ILE A 96 0.54 20.47 12.26
C ILE A 96 -0.12 19.10 12.18
N GLU A 97 -1.30 19.02 11.56
CA GLU A 97 -1.97 17.75 11.25
C GLU A 97 -1.17 16.97 10.18
N PRO A 98 -0.63 15.79 10.51
CA PRO A 98 0.14 15.01 9.55
C PRO A 98 -0.82 14.34 8.55
N ILE A 99 -0.85 14.86 7.32
CA ILE A 99 -1.67 14.33 6.23
C ILE A 99 -0.79 14.04 5.02
N CYS A 100 -0.69 12.76 4.66
CA CYS A 100 -0.09 12.37 3.38
C CYS A 100 -1.18 12.17 2.32
N LYS A 101 -1.07 12.88 1.19
CA LYS A 101 -1.98 12.75 0.06
C LYS A 101 -1.25 12.37 -1.22
N LEU A 102 -1.69 11.29 -1.86
CA LEU A 102 -1.09 10.76 -3.09
C LEU A 102 -2.17 10.23 -4.06
N GLU A 103 -1.81 9.94 -5.30
CA GLU A 103 -2.74 9.35 -6.26
C GLU A 103 -3.10 7.92 -5.84
N THR A 104 -4.39 7.57 -5.86
CA THR A 104 -4.86 6.22 -5.46
C THR A 104 -4.20 5.14 -6.30
N VAL A 105 -4.01 5.39 -7.59
CA VAL A 105 -3.34 4.44 -8.48
C VAL A 105 -1.90 4.15 -8.03
N GLU A 106 -1.18 5.15 -7.52
CA GLU A 106 0.16 4.98 -6.98
C GLU A 106 0.13 4.26 -5.63
N PHE A 107 -0.83 4.60 -4.77
CA PHE A 107 -1.00 3.88 -3.51
C PHE A 107 -1.26 2.38 -3.72
N VAL A 108 -2.12 2.01 -4.68
CA VAL A 108 -2.38 0.60 -5.01
C VAL A 108 -1.13 -0.09 -5.55
N LYS A 109 -0.35 0.59 -6.41
CA LYS A 109 0.94 0.05 -6.88
C LYS A 109 1.92 -0.19 -5.73
N ILE A 110 1.96 0.71 -4.76
CA ILE A 110 2.80 0.58 -3.55
C ILE A 110 2.40 -0.66 -2.75
N ILE A 111 1.10 -0.87 -2.50
CA ILE A 111 0.60 -2.06 -1.78
C ILE A 111 1.02 -3.35 -2.51
N LEU A 112 0.87 -3.39 -3.84
CA LEU A 112 1.25 -4.55 -4.64
C LEU A 112 2.76 -4.84 -4.58
N VAL A 113 3.60 -3.80 -4.61
CA VAL A 113 5.06 -3.94 -4.46
C VAL A 113 5.42 -4.43 -3.06
N TRP A 114 4.84 -3.83 -2.02
CA TRP A 114 5.07 -4.24 -0.63
C TRP A 114 4.71 -5.71 -0.41
N ALA A 115 3.54 -6.13 -0.90
CA ALA A 115 3.09 -7.51 -0.77
C ALA A 115 4.00 -8.48 -1.51
N TYR A 116 4.43 -8.13 -2.71
CA TYR A 116 5.38 -8.93 -3.50
C TYR A 116 6.70 -9.15 -2.75
N GLU A 117 7.32 -8.08 -2.26
CA GLU A 117 8.60 -8.16 -1.55
C GLU A 117 8.47 -8.93 -0.23
N ASN A 118 7.35 -8.78 0.49
CA ASN A 118 7.12 -9.55 1.71
C ASN A 118 6.91 -11.05 1.43
N TYR A 119 6.13 -11.43 0.41
CA TYR A 119 5.94 -12.84 0.05
C TYR A 119 7.22 -13.48 -0.46
N LYS A 120 8.01 -12.74 -1.25
CA LYS A 120 9.34 -13.17 -1.67
C LYS A 120 10.24 -13.43 -0.47
N TYR A 121 10.37 -12.45 0.43
CA TYR A 121 11.24 -12.56 1.61
C TYR A 121 10.79 -13.69 2.54
N LYS A 122 9.50 -13.78 2.86
CA LYS A 122 8.97 -14.87 3.71
C LYS A 122 9.13 -16.25 3.07
N GLY A 123 9.09 -16.34 1.74
CA GLY A 123 9.42 -17.57 1.00
C GLY A 123 10.90 -17.95 1.12
N GLU A 124 11.82 -16.97 1.03
CA GLU A 124 13.26 -17.16 1.25
C GLU A 124 13.58 -17.58 2.69
N ARG A 125 12.83 -17.04 3.66
CA ARG A 125 12.94 -17.34 5.10
C ARG A 125 12.24 -18.63 5.52
N GLY A 126 11.43 -19.24 4.64
CA GLY A 126 10.67 -20.45 4.93
C GLY A 126 9.47 -20.25 5.87
N VAL A 127 9.01 -19.01 6.03
CA VAL A 127 7.82 -18.64 6.82
C VAL A 127 6.54 -19.05 6.09
N VAL A 128 6.56 -18.95 4.76
CA VAL A 128 5.53 -19.51 3.87
C VAL A 128 6.18 -20.53 2.94
N SER A 129 5.37 -21.43 2.39
CA SER A 129 5.87 -22.37 1.39
C SER A 129 6.31 -21.64 0.13
N ARG A 130 7.30 -22.19 -0.60
CA ARG A 130 7.72 -21.62 -1.90
C ARG A 130 6.58 -21.58 -2.90
N GLU A 131 5.76 -22.62 -2.95
CA GLU A 131 4.58 -22.69 -3.82
C GLU A 131 3.58 -21.57 -3.51
N GLU A 132 3.32 -21.31 -2.23
CA GLU A 132 2.46 -20.20 -1.81
C GLU A 132 3.08 -18.84 -2.17
N ALA A 133 4.36 -18.63 -1.88
CA ALA A 133 5.05 -17.38 -2.23
C ALA A 133 5.00 -17.10 -3.73
N GLU A 134 5.33 -18.09 -4.57
CA GLU A 134 5.28 -17.98 -6.03
C GLU A 134 3.86 -17.73 -6.54
N MET A 135 2.86 -18.42 -6.00
CA MET A 135 1.46 -18.20 -6.35
C MET A 135 1.04 -16.76 -6.08
N VAL A 136 1.35 -16.23 -4.90
CA VAL A 136 0.96 -14.87 -4.52
C VAL A 136 1.74 -13.83 -5.31
N MET A 137 3.05 -14.00 -5.50
CA MET A 137 3.88 -13.11 -6.30
C MET A 137 3.36 -13.01 -7.75
N ASN A 138 3.05 -14.13 -8.39
CA ASN A 138 2.47 -14.15 -9.73
C ASN A 138 1.11 -13.42 -9.79
N TRP A 139 0.29 -13.57 -8.76
CA TRP A 139 -0.98 -12.84 -8.67
C TRP A 139 -0.77 -11.33 -8.54
N MET A 140 0.20 -10.88 -7.73
CA MET A 140 0.54 -9.45 -7.59
C MET A 140 1.03 -8.86 -8.92
N GLU A 141 1.82 -9.60 -9.68
CA GLU A 141 2.28 -9.18 -11.02
C GLU A 141 1.09 -9.02 -12.00
N GLN A 142 0.14 -9.96 -11.99
CA GLN A 142 -1.09 -9.86 -12.78
C GLN A 142 -1.91 -8.62 -12.40
N LYS A 143 -2.07 -8.35 -11.09
CA LYS A 143 -2.78 -7.16 -10.61
C LYS A 143 -2.07 -5.86 -10.93
N MET A 144 -0.74 -5.85 -10.91
CA MET A 144 0.05 -4.70 -11.35
C MET A 144 -0.19 -4.37 -12.83
N ILE A 145 -0.38 -5.38 -13.69
CA ILE A 145 -0.75 -5.17 -15.11
C ILE A 145 -2.17 -4.60 -15.21
N GLU A 146 -3.12 -5.14 -14.43
CA GLU A 146 -4.51 -4.66 -14.39
C GLU A 146 -4.58 -3.17 -13.98
N VAL A 147 -3.87 -2.78 -12.92
CA VAL A 147 -3.83 -1.39 -12.43
C VAL A 147 -3.21 -0.46 -13.46
N LYS A 148 -2.11 -0.85 -14.11
CA LYS A 148 -1.50 -0.05 -15.20
C LYS A 148 -2.42 0.10 -16.42
N SER A 149 -3.23 -0.92 -16.72
CA SER A 149 -4.21 -0.85 -17.80
C SER A 149 -5.29 0.20 -17.49
N ILE A 150 -5.77 0.24 -16.25
CA ILE A 150 -6.75 1.25 -15.80
C ILE A 150 -6.17 2.65 -15.93
N GLU A 151 -4.94 2.87 -15.42
CA GLU A 151 -4.22 4.14 -15.54
C GLU A 151 -4.09 4.64 -16.98
N ASN A 152 -3.68 3.76 -17.90
CA ASN A 152 -3.48 4.14 -19.30
C ASN A 152 -4.78 4.47 -20.04
N ASN A 153 -5.90 3.83 -19.67
CA ASN A 153 -7.21 4.10 -20.28
C ASN A 153 -7.80 5.44 -19.81
N GLU A 154 -7.31 6.03 -18.72
CA GLU A 154 -7.70 7.37 -18.28
C GLU A 154 -6.90 8.48 -18.97
N LEU A 155 -5.74 8.13 -19.55
CA LEU A 155 -4.87 9.05 -20.29
C LEU A 155 -5.16 9.12 -21.80
N SER A 156 -6.13 8.34 -22.29
CA SER A 156 -6.57 8.26 -23.70
C SER A 156 -7.87 9.00 -23.96
#